data_AF-E7MQD7-F1
#
_entry.id   AF-E7MQD7-F1
#
_cell.length_a   1.000
_cell.length_b   1.000
_cell.length_c   1.000
_cell.angle_alpha   90.00
_cell.angle_beta   90.00
_cell.angle_gamma   90.00
#
_symmetry.space_group_name_H-M   'P 1'
#
loop_
_entity.id
_entity.type
_entity.pdbx_description
1 polymer ?
#
loop_
_entity_poly.entity_id
_entity_poly.type
_entity_poly.pdbx_seq_one_letter_code
_entity_poly.pdbx_strand_id
1 'polypeptide(L)'
;MKKNEIYVEDDMKLLRNILVGMLVLAFLGVAIYLGLKQGRPEQKPETSVTEEVAGLKLKKASLYQFEDLNYRFVIADIEVDHADTLQAKDLITSEGISLGKLEKYKNTFIAKDYDWNKIGLKEIQQSHLLRLFIPVLDSKLTKITLTSEKYKDLSLNIDLNIKVITDNKEFATTAKVAPTPTPETAVTPTDNTNYAIFELPNTALAQQIDGSEVGYSLPSHARVFAVRLKEANSKKIISAVLNVPTGERVNAEDASVYSVRYANLINQSVADNPNAVLLFIVLDQDRTIEMGNCSLTITYDSGESVEMNGEEVTQ
;
A
#
# COMPACT_ATOMS: atom_id res chain seq x y z
N MET A 1 74.65 58.35 -55.77
CA MET A 1 73.71 57.28 -56.20
C MET A 1 73.22 56.53 -54.97
N LYS A 2 72.11 56.96 -54.36
CA LYS A 2 71.45 56.29 -53.21
C LYS A 2 70.11 56.96 -52.87
N LYS A 3 69.25 57.17 -53.88
CA LYS A 3 67.97 57.87 -53.68
C LYS A 3 66.75 57.26 -54.39
N ASN A 4 66.93 56.22 -55.20
CA ASN A 4 65.82 55.58 -55.95
C ASN A 4 65.39 54.19 -55.42
N GLU A 5 66.09 53.61 -54.44
CA GLU A 5 65.69 52.32 -53.84
C GLU A 5 64.81 52.45 -52.59
N ILE A 6 64.80 53.62 -51.92
CA ILE A 6 64.03 53.82 -50.68
C ILE A 6 62.54 54.07 -50.97
N TYR A 7 62.20 54.63 -52.13
CA TYR A 7 60.81 54.96 -52.49
C TYR A 7 59.94 53.75 -52.84
N VAL A 8 60.53 52.68 -53.41
CA VAL A 8 59.79 51.48 -53.83
C VAL A 8 59.43 50.59 -52.64
N GLU A 9 60.23 50.61 -51.58
CA GLU A 9 60.04 49.76 -50.40
C GLU A 9 58.96 50.31 -49.44
N ASP A 10 58.83 51.64 -49.33
CA ASP A 10 57.76 52.27 -48.56
C ASP A 10 56.41 52.22 -49.28
N ASP A 11 56.37 52.35 -50.61
CA ASP A 11 55.14 52.18 -51.39
C ASP A 11 54.63 50.74 -51.34
N MET A 12 55.51 49.73 -51.39
CA MET A 12 55.11 48.32 -51.20
C MET A 12 54.60 48.03 -49.78
N LYS A 13 55.16 48.67 -48.73
CA LYS A 13 54.66 48.53 -47.36
C LYS A 13 53.31 49.22 -47.18
N LEU A 14 53.09 50.37 -47.82
CA LEU A 14 51.81 51.07 -47.82
C LEU A 14 50.73 50.25 -48.55
N LEU A 15 51.04 49.70 -49.72
CA LEU A 15 50.12 48.82 -50.47
C LEU A 15 49.80 47.53 -49.69
N ARG A 16 50.79 46.93 -49.02
CA ARG A 16 50.58 45.76 -48.15
C ARG A 16 49.69 46.09 -46.95
N ASN A 17 49.87 47.25 -46.32
CA ASN A 17 49.06 47.67 -45.18
C ASN A 17 47.61 48.02 -45.60
N ILE A 18 47.42 48.60 -46.80
CA ILE A 18 46.09 48.84 -47.37
C ILE A 18 45.39 47.51 -47.71
N LEU A 19 46.13 46.55 -48.29
CA LEU A 19 45.59 45.24 -48.64
C LEU A 19 45.20 44.44 -47.38
N VAL A 20 46.04 44.45 -46.35
CA VAL A 20 45.75 43.83 -45.05
C VAL A 20 44.57 44.54 -44.36
N GLY A 21 44.50 45.88 -44.43
CA GLY A 21 43.37 46.65 -43.91
C GLY A 21 42.05 46.31 -44.60
N MET A 22 42.04 46.16 -45.93
CA MET A 22 40.87 45.72 -46.68
C MET A 22 40.52 44.25 -46.38
N LEU A 23 41.50 43.38 -46.17
CA LEU A 23 41.26 41.99 -45.79
C LEU A 23 40.61 41.89 -44.40
N VAL A 24 41.10 42.68 -43.42
CA VAL A 24 40.53 42.75 -42.08
C VAL A 24 39.11 43.33 -42.11
N LEU A 25 38.85 44.35 -42.93
CA LEU A 25 37.50 44.89 -43.13
C LEU A 25 36.56 43.89 -43.82
N ALA A 26 37.06 43.10 -44.77
CA ALA A 26 36.29 42.03 -45.40
C ALA A 26 35.97 40.90 -44.40
N PHE A 27 36.93 40.51 -43.55
CA PHE A 27 36.69 39.52 -42.49
C PHE A 27 35.77 40.06 -41.38
N LEU A 28 35.86 41.34 -41.01
CA LEU A 28 34.88 41.97 -40.11
C LEU A 28 33.49 42.02 -40.76
N GLY A 29 33.41 42.31 -42.06
CA GLY A 29 32.16 42.29 -42.83
C GLY A 29 31.55 40.89 -42.89
N VAL A 30 32.36 39.85 -43.07
CA VAL A 30 31.92 38.44 -43.04
C VAL A 30 31.53 38.02 -41.62
N ALA A 31 32.25 38.44 -40.58
CA ALA A 31 31.91 38.14 -39.19
C ALA A 31 30.63 38.88 -38.73
N ILE A 32 30.41 40.12 -39.19
CA ILE A 32 29.17 40.87 -38.95
C ILE A 32 28.03 40.30 -39.81
N TYR A 33 28.28 39.88 -41.05
CA TYR A 33 27.27 39.22 -41.90
C TYR A 33 26.89 37.84 -41.35
N LEU A 34 27.86 37.04 -40.88
CA LEU A 34 27.60 35.77 -40.19
C LEU A 34 26.97 36.00 -38.81
N GLY A 35 27.37 37.05 -38.09
CA GLY A 35 26.78 37.44 -36.80
C GLY A 35 25.37 38.02 -36.92
N LEU A 36 25.04 38.68 -38.04
CA LEU A 36 23.69 39.15 -38.37
C LEU A 36 22.82 38.04 -38.99
N LYS A 37 23.41 37.07 -39.72
CA LYS A 37 22.73 35.79 -40.08
C LYS A 37 22.56 34.86 -38.88
N GLN A 38 23.38 35.00 -37.85
CA GLN A 38 23.22 34.41 -36.51
C GLN A 38 22.54 35.39 -35.54
N GLY A 39 21.84 36.40 -36.07
CA GLY A 39 20.99 37.31 -35.32
C GLY A 39 19.67 36.64 -34.97
N ARG A 40 19.59 36.20 -33.71
CA ARG A 40 18.46 35.55 -33.02
C ARG A 40 18.17 34.15 -33.54
N PRO A 41 18.42 33.07 -32.75
CA PRO A 41 17.38 32.04 -32.73
C PRO A 41 16.10 32.82 -32.49
N GLU A 42 15.12 32.69 -33.38
CA GLU A 42 13.76 32.95 -32.94
C GLU A 42 13.67 32.27 -31.58
N GLN A 43 13.43 33.04 -30.53
CA GLN A 43 12.51 32.56 -29.53
C GLN A 43 11.22 32.35 -30.33
N LYS A 44 11.18 31.22 -31.07
CA LYS A 44 10.06 30.31 -31.01
C LYS A 44 9.73 30.38 -29.53
N PRO A 45 8.53 30.79 -29.11
CA PRO A 45 8.16 30.44 -27.75
C PRO A 45 8.66 29.02 -27.60
N GLU A 46 9.46 28.76 -26.57
CA GLU A 46 9.46 27.41 -26.06
C GLU A 46 7.96 27.16 -25.85
N THR A 47 7.27 26.63 -26.85
CA THR A 47 6.67 25.34 -26.66
C THR A 47 7.82 24.50 -26.11
N SER A 48 8.08 24.66 -24.81
CA SER A 48 7.81 23.60 -23.88
C SER A 48 6.50 23.01 -24.35
N VAL A 49 6.59 22.14 -25.36
CA VAL A 49 5.99 20.85 -25.23
C VAL A 49 6.65 20.36 -23.95
N THR A 50 6.07 20.73 -22.80
CA THR A 50 6.09 19.87 -21.65
C THR A 50 5.72 18.55 -22.29
N GLU A 51 6.68 17.62 -22.43
CA GLU A 51 6.30 16.27 -22.77
C GLU A 51 5.15 15.98 -21.84
N GLU A 52 3.98 15.72 -22.44
CA GLU A 52 2.77 15.44 -21.70
C GLU A 52 3.06 14.11 -20.98
N VAL A 53 3.64 14.23 -19.78
CA VAL A 53 4.15 13.08 -19.03
C VAL A 53 2.92 12.33 -18.56
N ALA A 54 2.89 11.04 -18.89
CA ALA A 54 1.91 10.09 -18.40
C ALA A 54 1.74 10.26 -16.88
N GLY A 55 0.56 10.69 -16.47
CA GLY A 55 0.23 11.04 -15.09
C GLY A 55 -0.87 10.15 -14.54
N LEU A 56 -0.81 9.90 -13.23
CA LEU A 56 -1.93 9.35 -12.47
C LEU A 56 -2.34 10.34 -11.40
N LYS A 57 -3.65 10.56 -11.28
CA LYS A 57 -4.22 11.43 -10.25
C LYS A 57 -5.29 10.69 -9.47
N LEU A 58 -5.06 10.53 -8.17
CA LEU A 58 -6.04 9.93 -7.27
C LEU A 58 -7.25 10.87 -7.10
N LYS A 59 -8.45 10.39 -7.42
CA LYS A 59 -9.72 11.10 -7.16
C LYS A 59 -10.31 10.68 -5.82
N LYS A 60 -10.31 9.38 -5.56
CA LYS A 60 -10.88 8.78 -4.35
C LYS A 60 -10.15 7.49 -4.00
N ALA A 61 -9.94 7.25 -2.72
CA ALA A 61 -9.52 5.96 -2.19
C ALA A 61 -10.35 5.62 -0.95
N SER A 62 -10.74 4.36 -0.84
CA SER A 62 -11.35 3.80 0.36
C SER A 62 -10.60 2.52 0.74
N LEU A 63 -10.15 2.43 2.00
CA LEU A 63 -9.47 1.26 2.54
C LEU A 63 -10.49 0.36 3.24
N TYR A 64 -10.56 -0.90 2.81
CA TYR A 64 -11.44 -1.92 3.37
C TYR A 64 -10.64 -3.03 4.05
N GLN A 65 -11.18 -3.52 5.16
CA GLN A 65 -10.63 -4.64 5.90
C GLN A 65 -11.78 -5.48 6.44
N PHE A 66 -12.08 -6.59 5.75
CA PHE A 66 -13.11 -7.52 6.17
C PHE A 66 -12.52 -8.62 7.03
N GLU A 67 -13.26 -8.99 8.08
CA GLU A 67 -12.77 -9.91 9.10
C GLU A 67 -12.50 -11.32 8.56
N ASP A 68 -13.12 -11.71 7.43
CA ASP A 68 -13.03 -13.02 6.80
C ASP A 68 -12.09 -13.07 5.57
N LEU A 69 -11.51 -11.95 5.14
CA LEU A 69 -10.54 -11.85 4.03
C LEU A 69 -9.10 -11.72 4.52
N ASN A 70 -8.18 -12.56 4.03
CA ASN A 70 -6.77 -12.61 4.50
C ASN A 70 -5.87 -11.53 3.87
N TYR A 71 -6.47 -10.39 3.54
CA TYR A 71 -5.83 -9.22 2.97
C TYR A 71 -6.72 -8.00 3.24
N ARG A 72 -6.12 -6.80 3.25
CA ARG A 72 -6.85 -5.54 3.13
C ARG A 72 -6.93 -5.17 1.65
N PHE A 73 -7.83 -4.28 1.28
CA PHE A 73 -7.87 -3.81 -0.11
C PHE A 73 -8.32 -2.36 -0.19
N VAL A 74 -7.79 -1.66 -1.18
CA VAL A 74 -8.20 -0.30 -1.53
C VAL A 74 -9.06 -0.36 -2.78
N ILE A 75 -10.20 0.32 -2.75
CA ILE A 75 -10.92 0.72 -3.96
C ILE A 75 -10.52 2.14 -4.28
N ALA A 76 -9.87 2.34 -5.43
CA ALA A 76 -9.36 3.64 -5.85
C ALA A 76 -9.96 4.05 -7.20
N ASP A 77 -10.43 5.29 -7.28
CA ASP A 77 -10.78 5.95 -8.53
C ASP A 77 -9.61 6.84 -8.94
N ILE A 78 -9.00 6.55 -10.08
CA ILE A 78 -7.79 7.21 -10.59
C ILE A 78 -8.11 7.82 -11.96
N GLU A 79 -7.74 9.09 -12.12
CA GLU A 79 -7.71 9.76 -13.42
C GLU A 79 -6.33 9.56 -14.05
N VAL A 80 -6.32 9.24 -15.35
CA VAL A 80 -5.11 8.98 -16.14
C VAL A 80 -4.91 10.15 -17.10
N ASP A 81 -3.75 10.79 -17.01
CA ASP A 81 -3.39 11.88 -17.91
C ASP A 81 -2.32 11.37 -18.89
N HIS A 82 -2.47 11.66 -20.18
CA HIS A 82 -1.45 11.42 -21.21
C HIS A 82 -0.92 9.97 -21.29
N ALA A 83 -1.78 9.00 -20.98
CA ALA A 83 -1.50 7.56 -21.03
C ALA A 83 -2.74 6.76 -21.48
N ASP A 84 -3.26 7.08 -22.67
CA ASP A 84 -4.57 6.64 -23.16
C ASP A 84 -4.77 5.13 -23.27
N THR A 85 -3.67 4.38 -23.35
CA THR A 85 -3.69 2.91 -23.44
C THR A 85 -3.39 2.21 -22.11
N LEU A 86 -3.21 2.96 -21.03
CA LEU A 86 -2.96 2.42 -19.71
C LEU A 86 -4.21 1.70 -19.20
N GLN A 87 -4.05 0.43 -18.86
CA GLN A 87 -5.10 -0.39 -18.26
C GLN A 87 -4.73 -0.75 -16.83
N ALA A 88 -5.70 -1.22 -16.05
CA ALA A 88 -5.43 -1.70 -14.69
C ALA A 88 -4.33 -2.76 -14.69
N LYS A 89 -4.33 -3.67 -15.67
CA LYS A 89 -3.34 -4.75 -15.80
C LYS A 89 -1.89 -4.28 -15.97
N ASP A 90 -1.69 -3.05 -16.42
CA ASP A 90 -0.37 -2.44 -16.67
C ASP A 90 0.24 -1.86 -15.38
N LEU A 91 -0.49 -1.93 -14.25
CA LEU A 91 -0.09 -1.40 -12.95
C LEU A 91 0.37 -2.50 -11.98
N ILE A 92 1.38 -2.16 -11.19
CA ILE A 92 1.99 -3.01 -10.18
C ILE A 92 2.06 -2.23 -8.86
N THR A 93 1.76 -2.89 -7.74
CA THR A 93 1.88 -2.28 -6.41
C THR A 93 3.33 -2.28 -5.91
N SER A 94 3.63 -1.45 -4.91
CA SER A 94 4.93 -1.47 -4.19
C SER A 94 5.23 -2.81 -3.51
N GLU A 95 4.22 -3.66 -3.31
CA GLU A 95 4.36 -5.04 -2.81
C GLU A 95 4.63 -6.06 -3.94
N GLY A 96 4.77 -5.60 -5.19
CA GLY A 96 5.01 -6.45 -6.36
C GLY A 96 3.76 -7.14 -6.92
N ILE A 97 2.55 -6.70 -6.52
CA ILE A 97 1.31 -7.32 -6.98
C ILE A 97 0.87 -6.67 -8.29
N SER A 98 0.83 -7.46 -9.37
CA SER A 98 0.25 -7.01 -10.64
C SER A 98 -1.27 -6.97 -10.54
N LEU A 99 -1.87 -5.82 -10.86
CA LEU A 99 -3.33 -5.67 -10.89
C LEU A 99 -3.98 -6.40 -12.08
N GLY A 100 -3.18 -6.98 -12.99
CA GLY A 100 -3.64 -7.92 -14.01
C GLY A 100 -3.82 -9.35 -13.50
N LYS A 101 -3.37 -9.64 -12.27
CA LYS A 101 -3.36 -11.00 -11.67
C LYS A 101 -4.21 -11.06 -10.40
N LEU A 102 -5.44 -10.55 -10.46
CA LEU A 102 -6.34 -10.47 -9.30
C LEU A 102 -7.17 -11.74 -9.04
N GLU A 103 -7.03 -12.79 -9.86
CA GLU A 103 -7.92 -13.96 -9.81
C GLU A 103 -7.94 -14.65 -8.44
N LYS A 104 -6.80 -14.74 -7.75
CA LYS A 104 -6.72 -15.28 -6.39
C LYS A 104 -7.61 -14.49 -5.42
N TYR A 105 -7.49 -13.16 -5.44
CA TYR A 105 -8.24 -12.26 -4.55
C TYR A 105 -9.73 -12.31 -4.85
N LYS A 106 -10.09 -12.28 -6.13
CA LYS A 106 -11.46 -12.45 -6.62
C LYS A 106 -12.08 -13.77 -6.15
N ASN A 107 -11.36 -14.87 -6.29
CA ASN A 107 -11.85 -16.18 -5.85
C ASN A 107 -12.06 -16.22 -4.34
N THR A 108 -11.15 -15.64 -3.55
CA THR A 108 -11.32 -15.52 -2.09
C THR A 108 -12.50 -14.62 -1.72
N PHE A 109 -12.72 -13.52 -2.45
CA PHE A 109 -13.84 -12.60 -2.25
C PHE A 109 -15.18 -13.30 -2.49
N ILE A 110 -15.30 -14.02 -3.61
CA ILE A 110 -16.50 -14.78 -3.99
C ILE A 110 -16.74 -15.94 -3.02
N ALA A 111 -15.69 -16.66 -2.62
CA ALA A 111 -15.78 -17.76 -1.66
C ALA A 111 -16.22 -17.32 -0.25
N LYS A 112 -16.21 -16.02 0.04
CA LYS A 112 -16.73 -15.40 1.27
C LYS A 112 -18.10 -14.75 1.08
N ASP A 113 -18.81 -15.15 0.04
CA ASP A 113 -20.15 -14.68 -0.32
C ASP A 113 -20.23 -13.17 -0.55
N TYR A 114 -19.13 -12.58 -1.03
CA TYR A 114 -19.11 -11.21 -1.51
C TYR A 114 -19.27 -11.13 -3.03
N ASP A 115 -20.05 -10.15 -3.49
CA ASP A 115 -20.30 -9.91 -4.90
C ASP A 115 -19.19 -9.04 -5.48
N TRP A 116 -18.26 -9.70 -6.18
CA TRP A 116 -17.16 -9.03 -6.88
C TRP A 116 -17.64 -7.97 -7.88
N ASN A 117 -18.84 -8.14 -8.46
CA ASN A 117 -19.36 -7.19 -9.45
C ASN A 117 -19.71 -5.84 -8.81
N LYS A 118 -20.02 -5.80 -7.51
CA LYS A 118 -20.30 -4.56 -6.78
C LYS A 118 -19.08 -3.66 -6.59
N ILE A 119 -17.87 -4.20 -6.74
CA ILE A 119 -16.64 -3.38 -6.78
C ILE A 119 -16.72 -2.39 -7.94
N GLY A 120 -17.36 -2.78 -9.05
CA GLY A 120 -17.57 -1.91 -10.20
C GLY A 120 -16.28 -1.48 -10.87
N LEU A 121 -15.33 -2.42 -11.06
CA LEU A 121 -14.10 -2.15 -11.81
C LEU A 121 -14.47 -1.57 -13.18
N LYS A 122 -13.88 -0.42 -13.50
CA LYS A 122 -14.20 0.35 -14.70
C LYS A 122 -12.93 0.81 -15.37
N GLU A 123 -12.90 0.66 -16.69
CA GLU A 123 -11.92 1.26 -17.58
C GLU A 123 -12.72 2.09 -18.59
N ILE A 124 -13.03 3.35 -18.26
CA ILE A 124 -13.80 4.21 -19.16
C ILE A 124 -12.83 4.90 -20.11
N GLN A 125 -12.71 4.38 -21.33
CA GLN A 125 -11.78 4.87 -22.36
C GLN A 125 -12.00 6.35 -22.74
N GLN A 126 -13.23 6.86 -22.61
CA GLN A 126 -13.56 8.25 -22.99
C GLN A 126 -13.36 9.27 -21.86
N SER A 127 -13.10 8.83 -20.62
CA SER A 127 -12.95 9.73 -19.47
C SER A 127 -11.67 9.50 -18.66
N HIS A 128 -10.79 8.59 -19.12
CA HIS A 128 -9.54 8.21 -18.46
C HIS A 128 -9.68 7.93 -16.96
N LEU A 129 -10.80 7.33 -16.54
CA LEU A 129 -11.05 6.99 -15.15
C LEU A 129 -10.93 5.48 -14.95
N LEU A 130 -9.97 5.09 -14.14
CA LEU A 130 -9.71 3.73 -13.70
C LEU A 130 -10.28 3.54 -12.29
N ARG A 131 -11.25 2.64 -12.15
CA ARG A 131 -11.66 2.16 -10.83
C ARG A 131 -10.94 0.84 -10.55
N LEU A 132 -10.02 0.88 -9.59
CA LEU A 132 -9.10 -0.21 -9.28
C LEU A 132 -9.46 -0.91 -7.97
N PHE A 133 -9.19 -2.21 -7.94
CA PHE A 133 -9.08 -2.99 -6.72
C PHE A 133 -7.59 -3.25 -6.47
N ILE A 134 -7.10 -2.81 -5.33
CA ILE A 134 -5.68 -2.88 -4.98
C ILE A 134 -5.56 -3.69 -3.68
N PRO A 135 -5.16 -4.97 -3.74
CA PRO A 135 -4.90 -5.74 -2.53
C PRO A 135 -3.69 -5.17 -1.79
N VAL A 136 -3.75 -5.21 -0.47
CA VAL A 136 -2.68 -4.81 0.45
C VAL A 136 -2.42 -5.97 1.41
N LEU A 137 -1.22 -6.54 1.34
CA LEU A 137 -0.85 -7.73 2.12
C LEU A 137 -0.15 -7.37 3.43
N ASP A 138 0.68 -6.35 3.43
CA ASP A 138 1.33 -5.85 4.63
C ASP A 138 0.37 -4.94 5.41
N SER A 139 0.04 -5.38 6.63
CA SER A 139 -0.84 -4.65 7.55
C SER A 139 -0.22 -3.35 8.08
N LYS A 140 1.11 -3.24 8.04
CA LYS A 140 1.89 -2.10 8.55
C LYS A 140 2.12 -1.03 7.49
N LEU A 141 1.84 -1.30 6.21
CA LEU A 141 1.97 -0.28 5.18
C LEU A 141 1.05 0.91 5.47
N THR A 142 1.65 2.08 5.56
CA THR A 142 0.97 3.38 5.65
C THR A 142 0.75 4.01 4.28
N LYS A 143 1.35 3.45 3.22
CA LYS A 143 1.26 3.94 1.85
C LYS A 143 1.47 2.79 0.88
N ILE A 144 0.70 2.76 -0.20
CA ILE A 144 0.93 1.86 -1.33
C ILE A 144 1.23 2.67 -2.58
N THR A 145 2.24 2.27 -3.34
CA THR A 145 2.61 2.94 -4.59
C THR A 145 2.17 2.09 -5.77
N LEU A 146 1.53 2.69 -6.76
CA LEU A 146 1.26 2.07 -8.06
C LEU A 146 2.29 2.56 -9.06
N THR A 147 2.91 1.65 -9.79
CA THR A 147 3.86 1.95 -10.88
C THR A 147 3.47 1.18 -12.13
N SER A 148 4.07 1.53 -13.27
CA SER A 148 3.90 0.78 -14.52
C SER A 148 5.24 0.46 -15.16
N GLU A 149 5.42 -0.77 -15.63
CA GLU A 149 6.58 -1.13 -16.46
C GLU A 149 6.49 -0.53 -17.87
N LYS A 150 5.25 -0.29 -18.35
CA LYS A 150 4.96 0.28 -19.66
C LYS A 150 5.24 1.78 -19.72
N TYR A 151 5.02 2.48 -18.60
CA TYR A 151 5.25 3.92 -18.45
C TYR A 151 6.20 4.16 -17.26
N LYS A 152 7.51 4.24 -17.53
CA LYS A 152 8.56 4.17 -16.50
C LYS A 152 8.50 5.28 -15.44
N ASP A 153 8.05 6.46 -15.81
CA ASP A 153 7.97 7.62 -14.91
C ASP A 153 6.61 7.73 -14.20
N LEU A 154 5.68 6.81 -14.49
CA LEU A 154 4.34 6.82 -13.94
C LEU A 154 4.34 6.17 -12.55
N SER A 155 4.01 6.98 -11.54
CA SER A 155 3.92 6.54 -10.15
C SER A 155 2.79 7.28 -9.43
N LEU A 156 1.95 6.55 -8.71
CA LEU A 156 0.93 7.12 -7.83
C LEU A 156 1.10 6.58 -6.41
N ASN A 157 1.20 7.49 -5.45
CA ASN A 157 1.17 7.16 -4.03
C ASN A 157 -0.27 7.26 -3.51
N ILE A 158 -0.73 6.22 -2.83
CA ILE A 158 -2.02 6.18 -2.15
C ILE A 158 -1.75 6.01 -0.66
N ASP A 159 -2.21 6.98 0.14
CA ASP A 159 -2.12 6.93 1.60
C ASP A 159 -3.08 5.87 2.17
N LEU A 160 -2.59 5.06 3.11
CA LEU A 160 -3.35 4.02 3.80
C LEU A 160 -3.71 4.42 5.24
N ASN A 161 -3.22 5.57 5.74
CA ASN A 161 -3.63 6.17 7.01
C ASN A 161 -5.01 6.85 6.91
N ILE A 162 -5.91 6.26 6.13
CA ILE A 162 -7.30 6.67 5.97
C ILE A 162 -8.18 5.76 6.83
N LYS A 163 -9.38 6.24 7.16
CA LYS A 163 -10.33 5.46 7.97
C LYS A 163 -10.62 4.12 7.29
N VAL A 164 -10.32 3.04 8.01
CA VAL A 164 -10.61 1.67 7.57
C VAL A 164 -12.12 1.41 7.64
N ILE A 165 -12.67 0.86 6.56
CA ILE A 165 -14.06 0.41 6.46
C ILE A 165 -14.11 -1.09 6.72
N THR A 166 -14.72 -1.48 7.82
CA THR A 166 -14.91 -2.88 8.22
C THR A 166 -16.30 -3.39 7.86
N ASP A 167 -17.27 -2.49 7.64
CA ASP A 167 -18.61 -2.85 7.20
C ASP A 167 -18.57 -3.42 5.78
N ASN A 168 -19.06 -4.63 5.63
CA ASN A 168 -18.99 -5.41 4.40
C ASN A 168 -20.34 -5.46 3.64
N LYS A 169 -21.39 -4.81 4.18
CA LYS A 169 -22.74 -4.81 3.62
C LYS A 169 -22.80 -4.32 2.18
N GLU A 170 -21.96 -3.36 1.80
CA GLU A 170 -21.87 -2.86 0.44
C GLU A 170 -21.58 -4.00 -0.56
N PHE A 171 -20.77 -4.99 -0.17
CA PHE A 171 -20.32 -6.07 -1.05
C PHE A 171 -20.97 -7.42 -0.77
N ALA A 172 -21.68 -7.58 0.34
CA ALA A 172 -22.38 -8.82 0.66
C ALA A 172 -23.35 -9.24 -0.45
N THR A 173 -23.35 -10.52 -0.83
CA THR A 173 -24.40 -11.11 -1.67
C THR A 173 -25.72 -11.20 -0.89
N THR A 174 -26.85 -11.33 -1.59
CA THR A 174 -28.16 -11.55 -0.94
C THR A 174 -28.19 -12.76 -0.01
N ALA A 175 -27.36 -13.79 -0.26
CA ALA A 175 -27.22 -14.94 0.62
C ALA A 175 -26.60 -14.57 1.99
N LYS A 176 -25.63 -13.65 2.01
CA LYS A 176 -25.01 -13.13 3.24
C LYS A 176 -25.88 -12.09 3.96
N VAL A 177 -26.86 -11.50 3.26
CA VAL A 177 -27.81 -10.50 3.81
C VAL A 177 -29.05 -11.15 4.44
N ALA A 178 -29.31 -12.43 4.19
CA ALA A 178 -30.44 -13.14 4.78
C ALA A 178 -30.02 -13.86 6.07
N PRO A 179 -30.41 -13.39 7.28
CA PRO A 179 -30.58 -14.32 8.38
C PRO A 179 -31.86 -15.11 8.07
N THR A 180 -31.76 -16.42 7.88
CA THR A 180 -32.96 -17.25 8.05
C THR A 180 -33.32 -17.18 9.53
N PRO A 181 -34.53 -16.71 9.91
CA PRO A 181 -34.97 -16.80 11.29
C PRO A 181 -35.34 -18.27 11.53
N THR A 182 -34.36 -19.07 11.91
CA THR A 182 -34.65 -20.32 12.61
C THR A 182 -35.11 -19.89 14.01
N PRO A 183 -36.22 -20.40 14.56
CA PRO A 183 -36.55 -20.13 15.96
C PRO A 183 -35.46 -20.78 16.80
N GLU A 184 -34.49 -19.97 17.22
CA GLU A 184 -33.54 -20.34 18.25
C GLU A 184 -34.36 -20.59 19.51
N THR A 185 -34.27 -21.82 20.02
CA THR A 185 -34.43 -22.06 21.45
C THR A 185 -33.65 -20.96 22.16
N ALA A 186 -34.33 -20.15 22.97
CA ALA A 186 -33.72 -19.02 23.66
C ALA A 186 -32.57 -19.52 24.53
N VAL A 187 -31.37 -19.54 23.97
CA VAL A 187 -30.13 -19.51 24.73
C VAL A 187 -30.07 -18.08 25.22
N THR A 188 -30.41 -17.88 26.48
CA THR A 188 -30.19 -16.61 27.15
C THR A 188 -28.69 -16.35 27.04
N PRO A 189 -28.22 -15.31 26.35
CA PRO A 189 -26.80 -15.02 26.28
C PRO A 189 -26.31 -14.78 27.71
N THR A 190 -25.42 -15.63 28.21
CA THR A 190 -24.62 -15.24 29.37
C THR A 190 -23.64 -14.19 28.87
N ASP A 191 -23.97 -12.92 29.09
CA ASP A 191 -23.12 -11.75 28.81
C ASP A 191 -21.73 -11.94 29.46
N ASN A 192 -20.74 -12.39 28.69
CA ASN A 192 -19.32 -12.33 29.07
C ASN A 192 -18.71 -11.04 28.48
N THR A 193 -18.46 -10.07 29.35
CA THR A 193 -18.35 -8.63 29.02
C THR A 193 -16.98 -8.13 28.55
N ASN A 194 -15.91 -8.94 28.57
CA ASN A 194 -14.53 -8.39 28.55
C ASN A 194 -13.74 -8.58 27.24
N TYR A 195 -13.88 -9.72 26.55
CA TYR A 195 -13.18 -9.96 25.28
C TYR A 195 -13.97 -10.87 24.33
N ALA A 196 -13.61 -10.80 23.06
CA ALA A 196 -14.07 -11.69 21.99
C ALA A 196 -12.91 -12.59 21.55
N ILE A 197 -13.15 -13.88 21.38
CA ILE A 197 -12.18 -14.85 20.86
C ILE A 197 -12.69 -15.47 19.55
N PHE A 198 -11.79 -15.59 18.57
CA PHE A 198 -12.08 -16.18 17.25
C PHE A 198 -10.84 -16.83 16.65
N GLU A 199 -11.05 -17.78 15.73
CA GLU A 199 -9.95 -18.49 15.06
C GLU A 199 -9.49 -17.74 13.81
N LEU A 200 -8.17 -17.63 13.62
CA LEU A 200 -7.55 -17.19 12.38
C LEU A 200 -7.24 -18.40 11.50
N PRO A 201 -7.40 -18.29 10.17
CA PRO A 201 -6.98 -19.35 9.26
C PRO A 201 -5.46 -19.59 9.38
N ASN A 202 -5.06 -20.86 9.46
CA ASN A 202 -3.69 -21.37 9.69
C ASN A 202 -2.59 -20.90 8.69
N THR A 203 -2.88 -19.99 7.77
CA THR A 203 -1.92 -19.48 6.77
C THR A 203 -1.56 -18.00 6.96
N ALA A 204 -2.02 -17.37 8.04
CA ALA A 204 -2.04 -15.91 8.12
C ALA A 204 -0.96 -15.27 9.01
N LEU A 205 -0.06 -16.03 9.63
CA LEU A 205 0.93 -15.48 10.55
C LEU A 205 2.30 -15.21 9.89
N ALA A 206 2.88 -14.07 10.24
CA ALA A 206 4.23 -13.66 9.89
C ALA A 206 4.96 -13.21 11.16
N GLN A 207 6.28 -13.22 11.10
CA GLN A 207 7.12 -12.73 12.19
C GLN A 207 8.18 -11.79 11.67
N GLN A 208 8.44 -10.75 12.45
CA GLN A 208 9.51 -9.80 12.18
C GLN A 208 10.79 -10.21 12.92
N ILE A 209 11.84 -10.54 12.17
CA ILE A 209 13.17 -10.87 12.70
C ILE A 209 14.17 -9.90 12.08
N ASP A 210 14.84 -9.10 12.92
CA ASP A 210 15.85 -8.12 12.50
C ASP A 210 15.39 -7.19 11.36
N GLY A 211 14.12 -6.77 11.42
CA GLY A 211 13.50 -5.88 10.43
C GLY A 211 13.00 -6.58 9.15
N SER A 212 13.24 -7.88 8.99
CA SER A 212 12.72 -8.68 7.88
C SER A 212 11.48 -9.47 8.29
N GLU A 213 10.49 -9.56 7.39
CA GLU A 213 9.32 -10.41 7.57
C GLU A 213 9.62 -11.83 7.09
N VAL A 214 9.34 -12.81 7.93
CA VAL A 214 9.41 -14.24 7.60
C VAL A 214 8.08 -14.92 7.89
N GLY A 215 7.74 -15.94 7.10
CA GLY A 215 6.54 -16.74 7.34
C GLY A 215 6.64 -17.50 8.67
N TYR A 216 5.60 -17.40 9.50
CA TYR A 216 5.58 -18.08 10.79
C TYR A 216 5.06 -19.52 10.61
N SER A 217 5.94 -20.50 10.80
CA SER A 217 5.61 -21.91 10.58
C SER A 217 4.78 -22.47 11.74
N LEU A 218 3.59 -22.97 11.43
CA LEU A 218 2.68 -23.56 12.40
C LEU A 218 2.69 -25.10 12.29
N PRO A 219 2.68 -25.82 13.43
CA PRO A 219 2.44 -27.26 13.45
C PRO A 219 1.11 -27.64 12.79
N SER A 220 1.00 -28.85 12.23
CA SER A 220 -0.20 -29.31 11.51
C SER A 220 -1.49 -29.34 12.35
N HIS A 221 -1.35 -29.45 13.68
CA HIS A 221 -2.44 -29.49 14.64
C HIS A 221 -2.61 -28.17 15.42
N ALA A 222 -1.89 -27.12 15.00
CA ALA A 222 -2.05 -25.81 15.58
C ALA A 222 -3.34 -25.15 15.07
N ARG A 223 -4.03 -24.47 15.98
CA ARG A 223 -5.08 -23.50 15.70
C ARG A 223 -4.59 -22.16 16.21
N VAL A 224 -4.86 -21.10 15.45
CA VAL A 224 -4.47 -19.74 15.84
C VAL A 224 -5.69 -19.05 16.43
N PHE A 225 -5.68 -18.81 17.74
CA PHE A 225 -6.74 -18.06 18.40
C PHE A 225 -6.33 -16.59 18.50
N ALA A 226 -7.22 -15.71 18.06
CA ALA A 226 -7.09 -14.27 18.19
C ALA A 226 -8.09 -13.78 19.23
N VAL A 227 -7.60 -13.03 20.21
CA VAL A 227 -8.41 -12.45 21.28
C VAL A 227 -8.41 -10.93 21.15
N ARG A 228 -9.60 -10.36 20.93
CA ARG A 228 -9.83 -8.90 20.87
C ARG A 228 -10.44 -8.45 22.19
N LEU A 229 -9.78 -7.50 22.86
CA LEU A 229 -10.28 -6.92 24.10
C LEU A 229 -11.37 -5.89 23.78
N LYS A 230 -12.50 -5.95 24.50
CA LYS A 230 -13.63 -5.03 24.30
C LYS A 230 -13.43 -3.69 25.02
N GLU A 231 -12.68 -3.69 26.12
CA GLU A 231 -12.41 -2.49 26.91
C GLU A 231 -11.21 -1.70 26.37
N ALA A 232 -11.44 -0.42 26.06
CA ALA A 232 -10.37 0.50 25.74
C ALA A 232 -9.56 0.82 27.01
N ASN A 233 -8.35 0.28 27.09
CA ASN A 233 -7.41 0.49 28.18
C ASN A 233 -6.09 1.07 27.66
N SER A 234 -5.57 2.08 28.35
CA SER A 234 -4.28 2.72 28.04
C SER A 234 -3.08 2.02 28.69
N LYS A 235 -3.30 1.02 29.55
CA LYS A 235 -2.21 0.22 30.12
C LYS A 235 -1.59 -0.66 29.04
N LYS A 236 -0.26 -0.69 29.00
CA LYS A 236 0.49 -1.52 28.04
C LYS A 236 0.47 -2.97 28.50
N ILE A 237 0.14 -3.88 27.61
CA ILE A 237 0.09 -5.32 27.88
C ILE A 237 1.48 -5.91 27.63
N ILE A 238 2.06 -6.59 28.62
CA ILE A 238 3.40 -7.20 28.50
C ILE A 238 3.35 -8.71 28.31
N SER A 239 2.28 -9.36 28.79
CA SER A 239 2.04 -10.78 28.55
C SER A 239 0.56 -11.10 28.69
N ALA A 240 0.14 -12.20 28.07
CA ALA A 240 -1.17 -12.77 28.29
C ALA A 240 -1.09 -14.30 28.25
N VAL A 241 -2.00 -14.95 28.97
CA VAL A 241 -2.13 -16.39 29.05
C VAL A 241 -3.58 -16.76 28.79
N LEU A 242 -3.81 -17.65 27.84
CA LEU A 242 -5.10 -18.26 27.58
C LEU A 242 -5.16 -19.59 28.34
N ASN A 243 -6.07 -19.69 29.30
CA ASN A 243 -6.36 -20.96 29.97
C ASN A 243 -7.44 -21.67 29.16
N VAL A 244 -7.08 -22.81 28.56
CA VAL A 244 -8.01 -23.63 27.78
C VAL A 244 -8.72 -24.64 28.70
N PRO A 245 -9.91 -25.15 28.32
CA PRO A 245 -10.73 -26.01 29.19
C PRO A 245 -10.05 -27.32 29.60
N THR A 246 -9.06 -27.77 28.84
CA THR A 246 -8.24 -28.95 29.13
C THR A 246 -7.30 -28.76 30.34
N GLY A 247 -7.18 -27.52 30.84
CA GLY A 247 -6.26 -27.13 31.91
C GLY A 247 -4.88 -26.69 31.40
N GLU A 248 -4.64 -26.76 30.10
CA GLU A 248 -3.44 -26.20 29.48
C GLU A 248 -3.46 -24.66 29.54
N ARG A 249 -2.25 -24.09 29.69
CA ARG A 249 -2.02 -22.64 29.73
C ARG A 249 -1.18 -22.26 28.54
N VAL A 250 -1.75 -21.51 27.61
CA VAL A 250 -1.12 -21.10 26.36
C VAL A 250 -0.68 -19.65 26.50
N ASN A 251 0.62 -19.39 26.34
CA ASN A 251 1.13 -18.02 26.35
C ASN A 251 0.79 -17.33 25.02
N ALA A 252 0.55 -16.02 25.07
CA ALA A 252 0.45 -15.21 23.88
C ALA A 252 1.79 -15.19 23.13
N GLU A 253 1.71 -15.14 21.80
CA GLU A 253 2.87 -14.99 20.93
C GLU A 253 3.55 -13.63 21.15
N ASP A 254 4.84 -13.57 20.85
CA ASP A 254 5.64 -12.36 20.97
C ASP A 254 5.10 -11.22 20.07
N ALA A 255 5.37 -9.96 20.45
CA ALA A 255 4.96 -8.78 19.68
C ALA A 255 5.48 -8.79 18.23
N SER A 256 6.57 -9.51 17.95
CA SER A 256 7.11 -9.71 16.60
C SER A 256 6.24 -10.59 15.71
N VAL A 257 5.37 -11.43 16.28
CA VAL A 257 4.44 -12.30 15.55
C VAL A 257 3.15 -11.51 15.31
N TYR A 258 2.66 -11.51 14.08
CA TYR A 258 1.42 -10.82 13.72
C TYR A 258 0.73 -11.57 12.59
N SER A 259 -0.48 -11.12 12.25
CA SER A 259 -1.15 -11.55 11.04
C SER A 259 -1.25 -10.42 10.03
N VAL A 260 -1.50 -10.78 8.78
CA VAL A 260 -1.90 -9.84 7.72
C VAL A 260 -3.12 -8.99 8.13
N ARG A 261 -3.97 -9.48 9.04
CA ARG A 261 -5.17 -8.76 9.50
C ARG A 261 -4.91 -7.92 10.75
N TYR A 262 -4.14 -8.44 11.69
CA TYR A 262 -4.06 -7.92 13.03
C TYR A 262 -2.61 -7.84 13.49
N ALA A 263 -2.23 -6.66 13.97
CA ALA A 263 -1.06 -6.51 14.81
C ALA A 263 -1.26 -7.26 16.13
N ASN A 264 -0.17 -7.76 16.71
CA ASN A 264 -0.22 -8.36 18.03
C ASN A 264 -0.21 -7.27 19.10
N LEU A 265 -1.13 -7.39 20.06
CA LEU A 265 -1.36 -6.43 21.12
C LEU A 265 -0.28 -6.48 22.23
N ILE A 266 0.59 -7.50 22.24
CA ILE A 266 1.76 -7.52 23.13
C ILE A 266 2.64 -6.28 22.88
N ASN A 267 3.08 -5.67 23.98
CA ASN A 267 3.79 -4.39 24.03
C ASN A 267 3.01 -3.17 23.52
N GLN A 268 1.70 -3.26 23.41
CA GLN A 268 0.81 -2.16 23.03
C GLN A 268 -0.32 -1.99 24.06
N SER A 269 -1.03 -0.87 23.96
CA SER A 269 -2.29 -0.65 24.68
C SER A 269 -3.47 -0.73 23.71
N VAL A 270 -4.66 -1.07 24.21
CA VAL A 270 -5.88 -1.10 23.38
C VAL A 270 -6.23 0.31 22.91
N ALA A 271 -5.94 1.33 23.72
CA ALA A 271 -6.16 2.73 23.37
C ALA A 271 -5.34 3.17 22.13
N ASP A 272 -4.09 2.70 22.02
CA ASP A 272 -3.20 3.04 20.90
C ASP A 272 -3.53 2.24 19.63
N ASN A 273 -3.99 1.00 19.78
CA ASN A 273 -4.29 0.11 18.66
C ASN A 273 -5.56 -0.72 18.92
N PRO A 274 -6.76 -0.13 18.74
CA PRO A 274 -8.03 -0.76 19.13
C PRO A 274 -8.41 -2.00 18.30
N ASN A 275 -7.76 -2.20 17.15
CA ASN A 275 -7.99 -3.35 16.29
C ASN A 275 -6.94 -4.46 16.47
N ALA A 276 -5.91 -4.26 17.28
CA ALA A 276 -4.93 -5.29 17.57
C ALA A 276 -5.53 -6.41 18.42
N VAL A 277 -4.93 -7.60 18.32
CA VAL A 277 -5.40 -8.80 19.02
C VAL A 277 -4.24 -9.47 19.73
N LEU A 278 -4.53 -10.20 20.79
CA LEU A 278 -3.59 -11.15 21.37
C LEU A 278 -3.64 -12.43 20.54
N LEU A 279 -2.49 -12.92 20.09
CA LEU A 279 -2.37 -14.13 19.28
C LEU A 279 -1.92 -15.30 20.15
N PHE A 280 -2.59 -16.44 20.03
CA PHE A 280 -2.26 -17.68 20.73
C PHE A 280 -2.19 -18.84 19.76
N ILE A 281 -1.17 -19.67 19.89
CA ILE A 281 -1.03 -20.92 19.12
C ILE A 281 -1.43 -22.07 20.02
N VAL A 282 -2.60 -22.63 19.76
CA VAL A 282 -3.17 -23.72 20.55
C VAL A 282 -2.98 -25.03 19.80
N LEU A 283 -2.42 -26.03 20.46
CA LEU A 283 -2.28 -27.38 19.90
C LEU A 283 -3.54 -28.18 20.23
N ASP A 284 -4.39 -28.38 19.23
CA ASP A 284 -5.69 -29.02 19.41
C ASP A 284 -5.87 -30.12 18.37
N GLN A 285 -5.18 -31.25 18.61
CA GLN A 285 -5.11 -32.37 17.67
C GLN A 285 -6.49 -32.93 17.31
N ASP A 286 -7.40 -33.00 18.30
CA ASP A 286 -8.72 -33.61 18.15
C ASP A 286 -9.85 -32.58 17.95
N ARG A 287 -9.52 -31.29 17.83
CA ARG A 287 -10.48 -30.18 17.71
C ARG A 287 -11.53 -30.15 18.83
N THR A 288 -11.06 -30.36 20.05
CA THR A 288 -11.91 -30.46 21.25
C THR A 288 -11.97 -29.16 22.04
N ILE A 289 -11.11 -28.19 21.72
CA ILE A 289 -11.06 -26.92 22.45
C ILE A 289 -12.13 -25.99 21.87
N GLU A 290 -13.17 -25.77 22.67
CA GLU A 290 -14.20 -24.76 22.45
C GLU A 290 -13.69 -23.40 22.94
N MET A 291 -13.67 -22.40 22.05
CA MET A 291 -13.10 -21.08 22.35
C MET A 291 -13.88 -20.36 23.45
N GLY A 292 -15.21 -20.56 23.51
CA GLY A 292 -16.08 -19.92 24.51
C GLY A 292 -15.85 -20.35 25.95
N ASN A 293 -15.16 -21.48 26.15
CA ASN A 293 -14.82 -22.00 27.47
C ASN A 293 -13.39 -21.61 27.91
N CYS A 294 -12.66 -20.85 27.08
CA CYS A 294 -11.34 -20.36 27.45
C CYS A 294 -11.45 -19.13 28.37
N SER A 295 -10.54 -19.01 29.34
CA SER A 295 -10.35 -17.77 30.13
C SER A 295 -9.02 -17.11 29.79
N LEU A 296 -8.94 -15.79 29.94
CA LEU A 296 -7.78 -14.98 29.60
C LEU A 296 -7.21 -14.34 30.86
N THR A 297 -5.90 -14.46 31.07
CA THR A 297 -5.17 -13.68 32.06
C THR A 297 -4.25 -12.69 31.34
N ILE A 298 -4.38 -11.40 31.62
CA ILE A 298 -3.52 -10.33 31.07
C ILE A 298 -2.62 -9.82 32.17
N THR A 299 -1.35 -9.54 31.84
CA THR A 299 -0.44 -8.80 32.71
C THR A 299 -0.02 -7.49 32.04
N TYR A 300 -0.17 -6.39 32.78
CA TYR A 300 0.19 -5.05 32.34
C TYR A 300 1.62 -4.69 32.78
N ASP A 301 2.19 -3.67 32.14
CA ASP A 301 3.52 -3.11 32.48
C ASP A 301 3.63 -2.58 33.92
N SER A 302 2.50 -2.24 34.54
CA SER A 302 2.40 -1.91 35.97
C SER A 302 2.65 -3.09 36.91
N GLY A 303 2.71 -4.32 36.39
CA GLY A 303 2.77 -5.57 37.16
C GLY A 303 1.41 -6.08 37.64
N GLU A 304 0.32 -5.38 37.32
CA GLU A 304 -1.05 -5.82 37.58
C GLU A 304 -1.44 -6.96 36.64
N SER A 305 -2.06 -8.00 37.19
CA SER A 305 -2.64 -9.10 36.41
C SER A 305 -4.15 -9.17 36.61
N VAL A 306 -4.89 -9.34 35.52
CA VAL A 306 -6.35 -9.43 35.52
C VAL A 306 -6.77 -10.72 34.82
N GLU A 307 -7.63 -11.50 35.46
CA GLU A 307 -8.29 -12.66 34.85
C GLU A 307 -9.67 -12.26 34.35
N MET A 308 -10.00 -12.70 33.13
CA MET A 308 -11.21 -12.36 32.39
C MET A 308 -11.79 -13.64 31.78
N ASN A 309 -13.13 -13.70 31.71
CA ASN A 309 -13.84 -14.72 30.94
C ASN A 309 -14.31 -14.12 29.61
N GLY A 310 -14.27 -14.94 28.55
CA GLY A 310 -14.51 -14.51 27.18
C GLY A 310 -15.87 -14.91 26.61
N GLU A 311 -16.19 -14.33 25.47
CA GLU A 311 -17.28 -14.76 24.60
C GLU A 311 -16.68 -15.32 23.29
N GLU A 312 -17.14 -16.50 22.87
CA GLU A 312 -16.85 -17.00 21.53
C GLU A 312 -17.65 -16.23 20.50
N VAL A 313 -16.97 -15.68 19.51
CA VAL A 313 -17.64 -15.10 18.35
C VAL A 313 -17.56 -16.11 17.23
N THR A 314 -18.68 -16.81 17.00
CA THR A 314 -18.85 -17.62 15.79
C THR A 314 -18.95 -16.68 14.58
N GLN A 315 -18.02 -16.85 13.64
CA GLN A 315 -18.03 -16.16 12.34
C GLN A 315 -19.06 -16.76 11.39
#